data_AF-A0A7K4GQS3-F1
#
_entry.id   AF-A0A7K4GQS3-F1
#
_cell.length_a   1.000
_cell.length_b   1.000
_cell.length_c   1.000
_cell.angle_alpha   90.00
_cell.angle_beta   90.00
_cell.angle_gamma   90.00
#
_symmetry.space_group_name_H-M   'P 1'
#
loop_
_entity.id
_entity.type
_entity.pdbx_description
1 polymer ?
#
loop_
_entity_poly.entity_id
_entity_poly.type
_entity_poly.pdbx_seq_one_letter_code
_entity_poly.pdbx_strand_id
1 'polypeptide(L)'
;MLFQIINIGDPLFFVLWLLLATVIVFLIMYIAVIVVVSKTKARDKWVLILILAFISVLVLPIIVGAIMMVLNILGDGLASLRSAIDGGGHNYLMNFGPIIFFLLLLTLTKFILGISWEHALWVSLLTLFILYIIYSLIPELYQFIQFG
;
A
#
# COMPACT_ATOMS: atom_id res chain seq x y z
N MET A 1 -17.70 -6.49 22.83
CA MET A 1 -17.73 -7.97 22.96
C MET A 1 -18.46 -8.70 21.81
N LEU A 2 -19.05 -8.01 20.82
CA LEU A 2 -19.69 -8.65 19.64
C LEU A 2 -18.76 -8.78 18.41
N PHE A 3 -17.54 -8.26 18.45
CA PHE A 3 -16.55 -8.33 17.36
C PHE A 3 -15.35 -9.23 17.67
N GLN A 4 -15.35 -9.94 18.81
CA GLN A 4 -14.26 -10.86 19.20
C GLN A 4 -14.58 -12.33 18.86
N ILE A 5 -15.71 -12.62 18.20
CA ILE A 5 -16.16 -14.00 17.87
C ILE A 5 -16.01 -14.31 16.37
N ILE A 6 -15.16 -13.57 15.64
CA ILE A 6 -14.82 -13.93 14.26
C ILE A 6 -13.43 -14.57 14.32
N ASN A 7 -13.39 -15.89 14.17
CA ASN A 7 -12.15 -16.64 14.09
C ASN A 7 -11.23 -16.01 13.06
N ILE A 8 -10.05 -15.60 13.52
CA ILE A 8 -8.99 -14.84 12.84
C ILE A 8 -8.26 -15.71 11.77
N GLY A 9 -8.92 -16.75 11.25
CA GLY A 9 -8.31 -17.77 10.40
C GLY A 9 -9.18 -18.26 9.24
N ASP A 10 -10.35 -17.66 8.99
CA ASP A 10 -11.22 -18.10 7.89
C ASP A 10 -10.85 -17.35 6.59
N PRO A 11 -10.33 -18.03 5.54
CA PRO A 11 -9.97 -17.41 4.27
C PRO A 11 -11.12 -16.61 3.64
N LEU A 12 -12.36 -16.99 3.95
CA LEU A 12 -13.58 -16.31 3.49
C LEU A 12 -13.63 -14.85 3.96
N PHE A 13 -13.36 -14.57 5.24
CA PHE A 13 -13.40 -13.21 5.78
C PHE A 13 -12.29 -12.34 5.20
N PHE A 14 -11.10 -12.91 4.98
CA PHE A 14 -10.02 -12.20 4.29
C PHE A 14 -10.43 -11.78 2.88
N VAL A 15 -11.01 -12.69 2.09
CA VAL A 15 -11.47 -12.38 0.73
C VAL A 15 -12.56 -11.29 0.75
N LEU A 16 -13.48 -11.32 1.71
CA LEU A 16 -14.52 -10.30 1.87
C LEU A 16 -13.93 -8.92 2.20
N TRP A 17 -13.00 -8.85 3.16
CA TRP A 17 -12.32 -7.60 3.50
C TRP A 17 -11.48 -7.08 2.33
N LEU A 18 -10.82 -7.97 1.60
CA LEU A 18 -10.03 -7.61 0.42
C LEU A 18 -10.91 -7.00 -0.68
N LEU A 19 -12.06 -7.62 -0.95
CA LEU A 19 -13.05 -7.10 -1.88
C LEU A 19 -13.55 -5.73 -1.43
N LEU A 20 -13.92 -5.59 -0.16
CA LEU A 20 -14.41 -4.34 0.39
C LEU A 20 -13.36 -3.22 0.27
N ALA A 21 -12.12 -3.48 0.69
CA ALA A 21 -11.02 -2.52 0.58
C ALA A 21 -10.74 -2.14 -0.88
N THR A 22 -10.75 -3.12 -1.79
CA THR A 22 -10.58 -2.87 -3.23
C THR A 22 -11.67 -1.95 -3.77
N VAL A 23 -12.94 -2.17 -3.40
CA VAL A 23 -14.06 -1.33 -3.82
C VAL A 23 -13.92 0.09 -3.27
N ILE A 24 -13.58 0.23 -2.00
CA ILE A 24 -13.39 1.54 -1.36
C ILE A 24 -12.25 2.32 -2.04
N VAL A 25 -11.10 1.68 -2.22
CA VAL A 25 -9.94 2.30 -2.89
C VAL A 25 -10.26 2.63 -4.34
N PHE A 26 -10.99 1.77 -5.04
CA PHE A 26 -11.46 2.04 -6.40
C PHE A 26 -12.31 3.31 -6.46
N LEU A 27 -13.33 3.43 -5.61
CA LEU A 27 -14.22 4.60 -5.60
C LEU A 27 -13.44 5.89 -5.31
N ILE A 28 -12.50 5.82 -4.38
CA ILE A 28 -11.69 6.97 -3.98
C ILE A 28 -10.72 7.36 -5.09
N MET A 29 -10.00 6.41 -5.69
CA MET A 29 -9.15 6.70 -6.83
C MET A 29 -9.95 7.24 -8.01
N TYR A 30 -11.15 6.72 -8.24
CA TYR A 30 -12.03 7.20 -9.29
C TYR A 30 -12.42 8.66 -9.07
N ILE A 31 -12.83 9.02 -7.84
CA ILE A 31 -13.11 10.41 -7.46
C ILE A 31 -11.85 11.27 -7.55
N ALA A 32 -10.70 10.78 -7.08
CA ALA A 32 -9.43 11.49 -7.16
C ALA A 32 -9.07 11.80 -8.61
N VAL A 33 -9.24 10.86 -9.55
CA VAL A 33 -9.01 11.10 -10.98
C VAL A 33 -10.03 12.10 -11.55
N ILE A 34 -11.29 12.09 -11.12
CA ILE A 34 -12.27 13.10 -11.53
C ILE A 34 -11.83 14.51 -11.11
N VAL A 35 -11.44 14.67 -9.85
CA VAL A 35 -11.13 15.97 -9.23
C VAL A 35 -9.80 16.51 -9.72
N VAL A 36 -8.78 15.64 -9.80
CA VAL A 36 -7.42 16.02 -10.14
C VAL A 36 -7.22 16.11 -11.65
N VAL A 37 -7.82 15.21 -12.43
CA VAL A 37 -7.56 15.11 -13.88
C VAL A 37 -8.76 15.56 -14.71
N SER A 38 -9.84 14.79 -14.72
CA SER A 38 -11.10 15.10 -15.40
C SER A 38 -12.10 13.94 -15.34
N LYS A 39 -13.39 14.28 -15.51
CA LYS A 39 -14.48 13.29 -15.63
C LYS A 39 -14.32 12.35 -16.82
N THR A 40 -13.87 12.86 -17.97
CA THR A 40 -13.66 12.06 -19.18
C THR A 40 -12.58 11.02 -18.95
N LYS A 41 -11.43 11.42 -18.41
CA LYS A 41 -10.33 10.48 -18.13
C LYS A 41 -10.72 9.41 -17.12
N ALA A 42 -11.43 9.78 -16.05
CA ALA A 42 -11.91 8.82 -15.05
C ALA A 42 -12.86 7.79 -15.69
N ARG A 43 -13.81 8.26 -16.49
CA ARG A 43 -14.77 7.39 -17.20
C ARG A 43 -14.07 6.50 -18.22
N ASP A 44 -13.09 6.99 -18.95
CA ASP A 44 -12.42 6.21 -20.01
C ASP A 44 -11.48 5.14 -19.42
N LYS A 45 -10.95 5.38 -18.20
CA LYS A 45 -9.99 4.50 -17.53
C LYS A 45 -10.53 3.78 -16.29
N TRP A 46 -11.84 3.71 -16.11
CA TRP A 46 -12.45 3.11 -14.92
C TRP A 46 -11.97 1.68 -14.63
N VAL A 47 -11.79 0.85 -15.67
CA VAL A 47 -11.26 -0.51 -15.52
C VAL A 47 -9.81 -0.49 -15.03
N LEU A 48 -8.98 0.40 -15.57
CA LEU A 48 -7.58 0.54 -15.15
C LEU A 48 -7.47 1.08 -13.71
N ILE A 49 -8.40 1.94 -13.30
CA ILE A 49 -8.51 2.41 -11.91
C ILE A 49 -8.90 1.23 -10.99
N LEU A 50 -9.84 0.38 -11.39
CA LEU A 50 -10.21 -0.82 -10.62
C LEU A 50 -9.02 -1.80 -10.47
N ILE A 51 -8.31 -2.06 -11.57
CA ILE A 51 -7.11 -2.90 -11.56
C ILE A 51 -6.04 -2.29 -10.64
N LEU A 52 -5.79 -0.99 -10.75
CA LEU A 52 -4.82 -0.30 -9.89
C LEU A 52 -5.23 -0.35 -8.42
N ALA A 53 -6.53 -0.23 -8.10
CA ALA A 53 -7.02 -0.35 -6.74
C ALA A 53 -6.74 -1.74 -6.18
N PHE A 54 -7.06 -2.79 -6.95
CA PHE A 54 -6.75 -4.17 -6.56
C PHE A 54 -5.26 -4.41 -6.37
N ILE A 55 -4.41 -3.92 -7.30
CA ILE A 55 -2.96 -3.98 -7.17
C ILE A 55 -2.50 -3.26 -5.90
N SER A 56 -3.03 -2.07 -5.61
CA SER A 56 -2.64 -1.28 -4.45
C SER A 56 -3.00 -1.93 -3.11
N VAL A 57 -4.12 -2.66 -3.06
CA VAL A 57 -4.60 -3.34 -1.85
C VAL A 57 -3.91 -4.69 -1.66
N LEU A 58 -3.71 -5.47 -2.73
CA LEU A 58 -3.20 -6.84 -2.63
C LEU A 58 -1.72 -6.97 -2.99
N VAL A 59 -1.36 -6.54 -4.19
CA VAL A 59 -0.04 -6.85 -4.80
C VAL A 59 1.04 -5.96 -4.23
N LEU A 60 0.73 -4.68 -4.02
CA LEU A 60 1.69 -3.67 -3.59
C LEU A 60 2.23 -3.95 -2.17
N PRO A 61 1.41 -4.30 -1.17
CA PRO A 61 1.94 -4.62 0.15
C PRO A 61 2.77 -5.91 0.16
N ILE A 62 2.46 -6.90 -0.69
CA ILE A 62 3.30 -8.12 -0.87
C ILE A 62 4.70 -7.75 -1.39
N ILE A 63 4.75 -6.94 -2.45
CA ILE A 63 6.02 -6.48 -3.04
C ILE A 63 6.81 -5.66 -2.03
N VAL A 64 6.15 -4.75 -1.31
CA VAL A 64 6.80 -3.94 -0.26
C VAL A 64 7.32 -4.84 0.86
N GLY A 65 6.54 -5.80 1.34
CA GLY A 65 6.98 -6.77 2.36
C GLY A 65 8.24 -7.54 1.95
N ALA A 66 8.30 -8.01 0.69
CA ALA A 66 9.49 -8.66 0.16
C ALA A 66 10.71 -7.73 0.11
N ILE A 67 10.53 -6.47 -0.28
CA ILE A 67 11.61 -5.47 -0.27
C ILE A 67 12.06 -5.20 1.17
N MET A 68 11.13 -5.08 2.12
CA MET A 68 11.44 -4.86 3.53
C MET A 68 12.21 -6.02 4.14
N MET A 69 11.93 -7.26 3.76
CA MET A 69 12.71 -8.42 4.20
C MET A 69 14.19 -8.30 3.80
N VAL A 70 14.46 -7.91 2.54
CA VAL A 70 15.83 -7.69 2.05
C VAL A 70 16.49 -6.51 2.76
N LEU A 71 15.77 -5.40 2.93
CA LEU A 71 16.27 -4.23 3.65
C LEU A 71 16.55 -4.52 5.12
N ASN A 72 15.75 -5.39 5.75
CA ASN A 72 15.98 -5.81 7.13
C ASN A 72 17.31 -6.56 7.26
N ILE A 73 17.56 -7.55 6.41
CA ILE A 73 18.79 -8.35 6.41
C ILE A 73 20.02 -7.45 6.22
N LEU A 74 19.97 -6.54 5.24
CA LEU A 74 21.07 -5.61 4.99
C LEU A 74 21.24 -4.62 6.15
N GLY A 75 20.13 -4.15 6.71
CA GLY A 75 20.13 -3.20 7.82
C GLY A 75 20.66 -3.78 9.12
N ASP A 76 20.35 -5.04 9.41
CA ASP A 76 20.88 -5.77 10.56
C ASP A 76 22.38 -6.03 10.38
N GLY A 77 22.82 -6.36 9.15
CA GLY A 77 24.24 -6.44 8.81
C GLY A 77 24.99 -5.13 9.07
N LEU A 78 24.48 -4.01 8.58
CA LEU A 78 25.08 -2.69 8.81
C LEU A 78 25.01 -2.27 10.29
N ALA A 79 23.92 -2.57 10.99
CA ALA A 79 23.76 -2.30 12.40
C ALA A 79 24.80 -3.08 13.24
N SER A 80 25.03 -4.35 12.90
CA SER A 80 26.04 -5.19 13.58
C SER A 80 27.46 -4.64 13.40
N LEU A 81 27.81 -4.18 12.21
CA LEU A 81 29.10 -3.53 11.94
C LEU A 81 29.26 -2.23 12.74
N ARG A 82 28.21 -1.41 12.83
CA ARG A 82 28.24 -0.16 13.60
C ARG A 82 28.35 -0.44 15.10
N SER A 83 27.57 -1.40 15.60
CA SER A 83 27.63 -1.84 17.00
C SER A 83 29.03 -2.33 17.38
N ALA A 84 29.76 -2.99 16.47
CA ALA A 84 31.14 -3.40 16.69
C ALA A 84 32.15 -2.23 16.77
N ILE A 85 31.79 -1.04 16.27
CA ILE A 85 32.65 0.16 16.26
C ILE A 85 32.30 1.11 17.40
N ASP A 86 31.02 1.45 17.58
CA ASP A 86 30.56 2.52 18.48
C ASP A 86 29.47 2.10 19.49
N GLY A 87 29.04 0.83 19.47
CA GLY A 87 28.01 0.29 20.37
C GLY A 87 26.57 0.76 20.09
N GLY A 88 26.33 1.58 19.05
CA GLY A 88 25.06 2.24 18.76
C GLY A 88 24.30 1.71 17.52
N GLY A 89 24.54 0.46 17.12
CA GLY A 89 23.94 -0.13 15.91
C GLY A 89 22.41 -0.17 15.94
N HIS A 90 21.75 0.52 15.00
CA HIS A 90 20.32 0.42 14.73
C HIS A 90 20.04 0.28 13.23
N ASN A 91 19.00 -0.49 12.91
CA ASN A 91 18.54 -0.72 11.55
C ASN A 91 17.59 0.40 11.11
N TYR A 92 18.16 1.46 10.52
CA TYR A 92 17.39 2.58 9.96
C TYR A 92 16.84 2.30 8.56
N LEU A 93 17.28 1.23 7.89
CA LEU A 93 16.82 0.91 6.52
C LEU A 93 15.33 0.54 6.51
N MET A 94 14.81 0.03 7.63
CA MET A 94 13.39 -0.28 7.79
C MET A 94 12.49 0.97 7.71
N ASN A 95 13.02 2.17 7.98
CA ASN A 95 12.24 3.41 7.88
C ASN A 95 11.90 3.81 6.44
N PHE A 96 12.53 3.20 5.44
CA PHE A 96 12.22 3.46 4.03
C PHE A 96 10.94 2.79 3.52
N GLY A 97 10.34 1.86 4.28
CA GLY A 97 9.17 1.10 3.83
C GLY A 97 8.01 1.96 3.32
N PRO A 98 7.54 2.97 4.08
CA PRO A 98 6.48 3.86 3.62
C PRO A 98 6.85 4.66 2.36
N ILE A 99 8.12 5.07 2.25
CA ILE A 99 8.63 5.82 1.09
C ILE A 99 8.61 4.93 -0.16
N ILE A 100 9.08 3.68 -0.03
CA ILE A 100 9.06 2.70 -1.12
C ILE A 100 7.63 2.39 -1.56
N PHE A 101 6.73 2.18 -0.60
CA PHE A 101 5.31 1.98 -0.88
C PHE A 101 4.72 3.14 -1.69
N PHE A 102 4.98 4.38 -1.27
CA PHE A 102 4.54 5.57 -1.99
C PHE A 102 5.14 5.66 -3.40
N LEU A 103 6.45 5.45 -3.56
CA LEU A 103 7.11 5.54 -4.85
C LEU A 103 6.61 4.48 -5.85
N LEU A 104 6.33 3.26 -5.38
CA LEU A 104 5.73 2.20 -6.20
C LEU A 104 4.30 2.59 -6.61
N LEU A 105 3.48 3.07 -5.67
CA LEU A 105 2.13 3.51 -5.96
C LEU A 105 2.12 4.66 -6.97
N LEU A 106 2.98 5.68 -6.78
CA LEU A 106 3.15 6.81 -7.69
C LEU A 106 3.50 6.36 -9.11
N THR A 107 4.47 5.45 -9.22
CA THR A 107 4.93 4.90 -10.50
C THR A 107 3.79 4.15 -11.19
N LEU A 108 3.09 3.28 -10.47
CA LEU A 108 1.95 2.53 -11.00
C LEU A 108 0.81 3.46 -11.44
N THR A 109 0.44 4.44 -10.62
CA THR A 109 -0.58 5.45 -10.96
C THR A 109 -0.19 6.21 -12.23
N LYS A 110 1.07 6.67 -12.34
CA LYS A 110 1.58 7.39 -13.51
C LYS A 110 1.44 6.57 -14.79
N PHE A 111 1.91 5.33 -14.79
CA PHE A 111 2.02 4.52 -15.99
C PHE A 111 0.70 3.84 -16.37
N ILE A 112 -0.04 3.28 -15.41
CA ILE A 112 -1.33 2.63 -15.67
C ILE A 112 -2.37 3.67 -16.11
N LEU A 113 -2.46 4.81 -15.42
CA LEU A 113 -3.45 5.84 -15.77
C LEU A 113 -2.98 6.77 -16.89
N GLY A 114 -1.69 6.78 -17.23
CA GLY A 114 -1.16 7.59 -18.34
C GLY A 114 -1.54 9.07 -18.19
N ILE A 115 -1.26 9.62 -17.01
CA ILE A 115 -1.49 11.02 -16.62
C ILE A 115 -0.14 11.72 -16.41
N SER A 116 -0.08 13.04 -16.17
CA SER A 116 1.20 13.71 -15.86
C SER A 116 1.70 13.33 -14.46
N TRP A 117 2.99 13.55 -14.18
CA TRP A 117 3.58 13.27 -12.87
C TRP A 117 2.94 14.09 -11.75
N GLU A 118 2.59 15.35 -12.01
CA GLU A 118 1.89 16.22 -11.06
C GLU A 118 0.53 15.65 -10.66
N HIS A 119 -0.30 15.26 -11.64
CA HIS A 119 -1.58 14.65 -11.35
C HIS A 119 -1.43 13.29 -10.66
N ALA A 120 -0.45 12.48 -11.08
CA ALA A 120 -0.17 11.18 -10.46
C ALA A 120 0.20 11.35 -8.98
N LEU A 121 1.02 12.35 -8.65
CA LEU A 121 1.41 12.66 -7.28
C LEU A 121 0.19 12.90 -6.40
N TRP A 122 -0.74 13.76 -6.82
CA TRP A 122 -1.94 14.07 -6.05
C TRP A 122 -2.88 12.87 -5.91
N VAL A 123 -3.09 12.11 -6.99
CA VAL A 123 -3.92 10.89 -6.95
C VAL A 123 -3.31 9.86 -6.00
N SER A 124 -1.99 9.63 -6.08
CA SER A 124 -1.31 8.65 -5.23
C SER A 124 -1.25 9.08 -3.77
N LEU A 125 -1.08 10.37 -3.45
CA LEU A 125 -1.14 10.87 -2.07
C LEU A 125 -2.52 10.67 -1.45
N LEU A 126 -3.60 11.02 -2.17
CA LEU A 126 -4.96 10.78 -1.70
C LEU A 126 -5.23 9.29 -1.50
N THR A 127 -4.77 8.46 -2.43
CA THR A 127 -4.91 7.00 -2.33
C THR A 127 -4.15 6.46 -1.13
N LEU A 128 -2.92 6.90 -0.90
CA LEU A 128 -2.09 6.49 0.22
C LEU A 128 -2.73 6.87 1.56
N PHE A 129 -3.27 8.08 1.66
CA PHE A 129 -3.95 8.56 2.86
C PHE A 129 -5.15 7.68 3.22
N ILE A 130 -5.92 7.29 2.22
CA ILE A 130 -7.07 6.41 2.40
C ILE A 130 -6.65 4.98 2.72
N LEU A 131 -5.64 4.44 2.03
CA LEU A 131 -5.08 3.13 2.36
C LEU A 131 -4.60 3.09 3.82
N TYR A 132 -3.97 4.16 4.30
CA TYR A 132 -3.58 4.29 5.70
C TYR A 132 -4.78 4.23 6.65
N ILE A 133 -5.88 4.92 6.35
CA ILE A 133 -7.11 4.86 7.14
C ILE A 133 -7.70 3.44 7.11
N ILE A 134 -7.77 2.80 5.95
CA ILE A 134 -8.30 1.43 5.81
C ILE A 134 -7.48 0.46 6.66
N TYR A 135 -6.15 0.49 6.55
CA TYR A 135 -5.27 -0.39 7.32
C TYR A 135 -5.29 -0.09 8.82
N SER A 136 -5.59 1.15 9.22
CA SER A 136 -5.80 1.51 10.64
C SER A 136 -7.12 0.99 11.18
N LEU A 137 -8.17 0.96 10.35
CA LEU A 137 -9.51 0.51 10.75
C LEU A 137 -9.68 -1.02 10.68
N ILE A 138 -8.95 -1.67 9.77
CA ILE A 138 -9.00 -3.12 9.52
C ILE A 138 -7.56 -3.65 9.51
N PRO A 139 -6.94 -3.83 10.70
CA PRO A 139 -5.55 -4.27 10.82
C PRO A 139 -5.32 -5.66 10.21
N GLU A 140 -6.36 -6.50 10.12
CA GLU A 140 -6.31 -7.86 9.59
C GLU A 140 -5.89 -7.89 8.11
N LEU A 141 -6.28 -6.87 7.33
CA LEU A 141 -5.82 -6.71 5.95
C LEU A 141 -4.32 -6.45 5.87
N TYR A 142 -3.76 -5.74 6.85
CA TYR A 142 -2.34 -5.46 6.89
C TYR A 142 -1.53 -6.67 7.35
N GLN A 143 -1.97 -7.34 8.42
CA GLN A 143 -1.28 -8.49 9.01
C GLN A 143 -1.22 -9.70 8.07
N PHE A 144 -2.29 -9.98 7.31
CA PHE A 144 -2.32 -11.12 6.40
C PHE A 144 -1.39 -10.93 5.18
N ILE A 145 -1.25 -9.69 4.69
CA ILE A 145 -0.56 -9.42 3.43
C ILE A 145 0.95 -9.26 3.63
N GLN A 146 1.40 -8.87 4.83
CA GLN A 146 2.83 -8.68 5.10
C GLN A 146 3.64 -9.96 5.35
N PHE A 147 2.99 -11.14 5.31
CA PHE A 147 3.53 -12.39 5.83
C PHE A 147 3.91 -12.23 7.31
N GLY A 148 3.05 -12.76 8.19
CA GLY A 148 3.27 -12.75 9.64
C GLY A 148 4.61 -13.33 10.07
#